data_AF-A0A9N9KET2-F1
#
_entry.id   AF-A0A9N9KET2-F1
#
_cell.length_a   1.000
_cell.length_b   1.000
_cell.length_c   1.000
_cell.angle_alpha   90.00
_cell.angle_beta   90.00
_cell.angle_gamma   90.00
#
_symmetry.space_group_name_H-M   'P 1'
#
loop_
_entity.id
_entity.type
_entity.pdbx_description
1 polymer ?
#
loop_
_entity_poly.entity_id
_entity_poly.type
_entity_poly.pdbx_seq_one_letter_code
_entity_poly.pdbx_strand_id
1 'polypeptide(L)'
;REGRCLAKVSPNTYLWACKRKHQWEASYKSMKQNYRWCNICPNGLHLDGYNEELGLAFKYSGNQHYQIEPFFHPQGQINLDAQIWRDWEKRALCYREGIILITIPYCVVDLKTFIRSALYAFGYLPRPTWE
;
A
#
# COMPACT_ATOMS: atom_id res chain seq x y z
N ARG A 1 8.76 -1.59 -8.51
CA ARG A 1 9.60 -2.52 -7.70
C ARG A 1 11.04 -2.15 -8.02
N GLU A 2 11.76 -1.54 -7.08
CA GLU A 2 13.07 -0.96 -7.37
C GLU A 2 14.00 -1.19 -6.19
N GLY A 3 14.99 -2.02 -6.39
CA GLY A 3 16.17 -1.93 -5.57
C GLY A 3 17.33 -2.61 -6.25
N ARG A 4 18.45 -2.62 -5.55
CA ARG A 4 19.75 -2.82 -6.15
C ARG A 4 20.64 -3.62 -5.23
N CYS A 5 21.54 -4.37 -5.83
CA CYS A 5 22.69 -4.92 -5.14
C CYS A 5 23.66 -3.76 -4.86
N LEU A 6 24.12 -3.63 -3.62
CA LEU A 6 25.11 -2.64 -3.21
C LEU A 6 26.52 -3.24 -3.23
N ALA A 7 26.68 -4.44 -2.70
CA ALA A 7 27.98 -5.10 -2.57
C ALA A 7 27.83 -6.62 -2.43
N LYS A 8 28.92 -7.34 -2.72
CA LYS A 8 29.06 -8.77 -2.36
C LYS A 8 29.75 -8.86 -1.01
N VAL A 9 29.09 -9.47 -0.02
CA VAL A 9 29.61 -9.61 1.36
C VAL A 9 30.24 -10.99 1.60
N SER A 10 29.78 -12.03 0.89
CA SER A 10 30.41 -13.37 0.93
C SER A 10 30.16 -14.11 -0.39
N PRO A 11 30.74 -15.32 -0.62
CA PRO A 11 30.61 -16.03 -1.89
C PRO A 11 29.17 -16.14 -2.41
N ASN A 12 28.20 -16.30 -1.48
CA ASN A 12 26.77 -16.48 -1.78
C ASN A 12 25.86 -15.41 -1.17
N THR A 13 26.42 -14.35 -0.56
CA THR A 13 25.64 -13.32 0.12
C THR A 13 25.96 -11.94 -0.43
N TYR A 14 24.92 -11.14 -0.64
CA TYR A 14 25.00 -9.80 -1.18
C TYR A 14 24.23 -8.85 -0.27
N LEU A 15 24.72 -7.61 -0.17
CA LEU A 15 24.05 -6.52 0.49
C LEU A 15 23.10 -5.87 -0.51
N TRP A 16 21.82 -5.80 -0.18
CA TRP A 16 20.76 -5.24 -1.01
C TRP A 16 20.23 -3.96 -0.41
N ALA A 17 19.69 -3.08 -1.26
CA ALA A 17 18.93 -1.91 -0.85
C ALA A 17 17.65 -1.74 -1.66
N CYS A 18 16.59 -1.29 -1.02
CA CYS A 18 15.35 -0.88 -1.70
C CYS A 18 15.29 0.64 -1.90
N LYS A 19 14.30 1.13 -2.67
CA LYS A 19 14.04 2.57 -2.87
C LYS A 19 13.95 3.36 -1.55
N ARG A 20 13.45 2.75 -0.47
CA ARG A 20 13.33 3.36 0.87
C ARG A 20 14.62 3.30 1.70
N LYS A 21 15.75 2.93 1.09
CA LYS A 21 17.08 2.82 1.72
C LYS A 21 17.21 1.78 2.84
N HIS A 22 16.23 0.91 3.04
CA HIS A 22 16.42 -0.27 3.88
C HIS A 22 17.49 -1.17 3.26
N GLN A 23 18.38 -1.71 4.09
CA GLN A 23 19.46 -2.60 3.67
C GLN A 23 19.35 -3.94 4.38
N TRP A 24 19.66 -5.01 3.65
CA TRP A 24 19.69 -6.36 4.22
C TRP A 24 20.63 -7.27 3.42
N GLU A 25 21.11 -8.31 4.08
CA GLU A 25 21.91 -9.35 3.44
C GLU A 25 21.02 -10.48 2.95
N ALA A 26 21.20 -10.89 1.69
CA ALA A 26 20.51 -12.04 1.11
C ALA A 26 21.31 -12.63 -0.04
N SER A 27 21.10 -13.92 -0.31
CA SER A 27 21.64 -14.55 -1.50
C SER A 27 20.91 -14.10 -2.77
N TYR A 28 21.60 -14.09 -3.90
CA TYR A 28 21.00 -13.80 -5.20
C TYR A 28 19.83 -14.76 -5.51
N LYS A 29 19.99 -16.04 -5.15
CA LYS A 29 18.94 -17.05 -5.30
C LYS A 29 17.68 -16.68 -4.50
N SER A 30 17.83 -16.28 -3.23
CA SER A 30 16.72 -15.83 -2.39
C SER A 30 16.02 -14.60 -2.99
N MET A 31 16.78 -13.64 -3.52
CA MET A 31 16.20 -12.44 -4.15
C MET A 31 15.42 -12.74 -5.42
N LYS A 32 15.85 -13.72 -6.22
CA LYS A 32 15.16 -14.10 -7.46
C LYS A 32 13.92 -14.95 -7.22
N GLN A 33 13.94 -15.78 -6.18
CA GLN A 33 12.86 -16.73 -5.87
C GLN A 33 11.75 -16.11 -5.00
N ASN A 34 12.08 -15.12 -4.18
CA ASN A 34 11.09 -14.45 -3.35
C ASN A 34 10.40 -13.32 -4.11
N TYR A 35 9.06 -13.32 -4.17
CA TYR A 35 8.26 -12.21 -4.70
C TYR A 35 8.30 -10.94 -3.83
N ARG A 36 9.23 -10.88 -2.86
CA ARG A 36 9.43 -9.80 -1.90
C ARG A 36 10.81 -9.18 -2.11
N TRP A 37 10.83 -8.00 -2.72
CA TRP A 37 12.06 -7.30 -3.04
C TRP A 37 12.72 -6.65 -1.81
N CYS A 38 12.01 -6.44 -0.69
CA CYS A 38 12.60 -5.93 0.54
C CYS A 38 11.92 -6.60 1.73
N ASN A 39 12.73 -7.25 2.58
CA ASN A 39 12.30 -7.94 3.79
C ASN A 39 11.93 -7.01 4.95
N ILE A 40 12.33 -5.73 4.86
CA ILE A 40 11.99 -4.69 5.84
C ILE A 40 10.76 -3.88 5.40
N CYS A 41 10.59 -3.64 4.09
CA CYS A 41 9.40 -2.94 3.61
C CYS A 41 8.12 -3.74 3.93
N PRO A 42 7.02 -3.05 4.28
CA PRO A 42 5.72 -3.69 4.43
C PRO A 42 5.33 -4.42 3.16
N ASN A 43 4.83 -5.64 3.31
CA ASN A 43 4.21 -6.38 2.21
C ASN A 43 2.84 -5.80 1.88
N GLY A 44 2.39 -5.94 0.64
CA GLY A 44 1.02 -5.60 0.27
C GLY A 44 0.75 -4.11 0.12
N LEU A 45 1.79 -3.30 -0.14
CA LEU A 45 1.67 -1.89 -0.50
C LEU A 45 1.25 -1.70 -1.97
N HIS A 46 0.34 -2.56 -2.44
CA HIS A 46 -0.34 -2.37 -3.70
C HIS A 46 -1.45 -1.34 -3.50
N LEU A 47 -1.47 -0.39 -4.41
CA LEU A 47 -2.53 0.59 -4.62
C LEU A 47 -3.17 0.23 -5.96
N ASP A 48 -4.49 0.33 -6.06
CA ASP A 48 -5.20 -0.06 -7.29
C ASP A 48 -5.03 0.98 -8.41
N GLY A 49 -4.71 2.22 -8.04
CA GLY A 49 -4.25 3.24 -8.96
C GLY A 49 -3.46 4.35 -8.29
N TYR A 50 -2.59 4.99 -9.06
CA TYR A 50 -1.75 6.11 -8.65
C TYR A 50 -1.55 7.07 -9.82
N ASN A 51 -1.65 8.37 -9.54
CA ASN A 51 -1.33 9.47 -10.42
C ASN A 51 -0.23 10.31 -9.78
N GLU A 52 0.94 10.36 -10.43
CA GLU A 52 2.13 11.03 -9.92
C GLU A 52 2.01 12.56 -9.94
N GLU A 53 1.45 13.13 -10.99
CA GLU A 53 1.28 14.58 -11.14
C GLU A 53 0.40 15.17 -10.05
N LEU A 54 -0.66 14.44 -9.69
CA LEU A 54 -1.59 14.85 -8.63
C LEU A 54 -1.14 14.43 -7.23
N GLY A 55 -0.12 13.58 -7.11
CA GLY A 55 0.21 12.91 -5.85
C GLY A 55 -0.98 12.15 -5.25
N LEU A 56 -1.82 11.55 -6.10
CA LEU A 56 -3.10 10.97 -5.71
C LEU A 56 -3.13 9.47 -6.01
N ALA A 57 -3.49 8.68 -5.01
CA ALA A 57 -3.72 7.25 -5.14
C ALA A 57 -5.13 6.87 -4.71
N PHE A 58 -5.59 5.72 -5.19
CA PHE A 58 -6.79 5.08 -4.66
C PHE A 58 -6.60 3.59 -4.41
N LYS A 59 -7.41 3.06 -3.50
CA LYS A 59 -7.56 1.62 -3.29
C LYS A 59 -9.02 1.26 -3.06
N TYR A 60 -9.46 0.12 -3.58
CA TYR A 60 -10.73 -0.51 -3.25
C TYR A 60 -10.51 -1.51 -2.11
N SER A 61 -11.29 -1.38 -1.04
CA SER A 61 -11.21 -2.23 0.14
C SER A 61 -12.45 -3.11 0.22
N GLY A 62 -12.25 -4.41 0.00
CA GLY A 62 -13.27 -5.44 0.16
C GLY A 62 -13.80 -5.56 1.60
N ASN A 63 -14.88 -6.32 1.80
CA ASN A 63 -15.50 -6.48 3.12
C ASN A 63 -14.51 -7.00 4.17
N GLN A 64 -13.56 -7.85 3.76
CA GLN A 64 -12.57 -8.48 4.61
C GLN A 64 -11.61 -7.49 5.30
N HIS A 65 -11.64 -6.21 4.90
CA HIS A 65 -10.90 -5.16 5.60
C HIS A 65 -11.63 -4.58 6.81
N TYR A 66 -12.92 -4.88 6.97
CA TYR A 66 -13.82 -4.27 7.95
C TYR A 66 -14.45 -5.30 8.89
N GLN A 67 -14.63 -6.54 8.42
CA GLN A 67 -15.26 -7.60 9.19
C GLN A 67 -14.55 -8.94 8.99
N ILE A 68 -14.76 -9.84 9.96
CA ILE A 68 -14.24 -11.20 9.90
C ILE A 68 -14.99 -11.97 8.82
N GLU A 69 -14.27 -12.28 7.76
CA GLU A 69 -14.68 -13.26 6.75
C GLU A 69 -13.92 -14.58 6.94
N PRO A 70 -14.60 -15.71 7.22
CA PRO A 70 -13.95 -16.98 7.56
C PRO A 70 -12.91 -17.44 6.53
N PHE A 71 -13.19 -17.23 5.24
CA PHE A 71 -12.27 -17.61 4.16
C PHE A 71 -10.96 -16.80 4.20
N PHE A 72 -11.02 -15.52 4.56
CA PHE A 72 -9.86 -14.62 4.59
C PHE A 72 -9.19 -14.55 5.97
N HIS A 73 -9.92 -14.91 7.03
CA HIS A 73 -9.49 -14.80 8.42
C HIS A 73 -9.69 -16.12 9.18
N PRO A 74 -8.91 -17.17 8.85
CA PRO A 74 -9.01 -18.46 9.52
C PRO A 74 -8.69 -18.42 11.03
N GLN A 75 -7.97 -17.38 11.50
CA GLN A 75 -7.73 -17.06 12.91
C GLN A 75 -8.58 -15.86 13.40
N GLY A 76 -9.66 -15.54 12.70
CA GLY A 76 -10.64 -14.53 13.10
C GLY A 76 -10.03 -13.15 13.35
N GLN A 77 -10.27 -12.61 14.56
CA GLN A 77 -9.88 -11.26 14.93
C GLN A 77 -8.38 -10.99 14.78
N ILE A 78 -7.52 -11.98 15.06
CA ILE A 78 -6.06 -11.82 14.94
C ILE A 78 -5.67 -11.46 13.50
N ASN A 79 -6.28 -12.10 12.50
CA ASN A 79 -6.02 -11.76 11.11
C ASN A 79 -6.62 -10.41 10.73
N LEU A 80 -7.80 -10.07 11.24
CA LEU A 80 -8.45 -8.79 10.97
C LEU A 80 -7.64 -7.63 11.56
N ASP A 81 -7.14 -7.75 12.79
CA ASP A 81 -6.26 -6.76 13.41
C ASP A 81 -4.97 -6.57 12.61
N ALA A 82 -4.37 -7.67 12.13
CA ALA A 82 -3.20 -7.61 11.24
C ALA A 82 -3.53 -6.98 9.88
N GLN A 83 -4.76 -7.12 9.38
CA GLN A 83 -5.24 -6.45 8.17
C GLN A 83 -5.44 -4.94 8.40
N ILE A 84 -6.05 -4.56 9.52
CA ILE A 84 -6.24 -3.17 9.95
C ILE A 84 -4.88 -2.47 10.14
N TRP A 85 -3.93 -3.13 10.81
CA TRP A 85 -2.58 -2.60 11.01
C TRP A 85 -1.86 -2.33 9.68
N ARG A 86 -1.90 -3.27 8.74
CA ARG A 86 -1.30 -3.08 7.40
C ARG A 86 -1.97 -1.96 6.62
N ASP A 87 -3.28 -1.79 6.76
CA ASP A 87 -4.01 -0.69 6.15
C ASP A 87 -3.66 0.67 6.75
N TRP A 88 -3.42 0.71 8.07
CA TRP A 88 -2.90 1.89 8.75
C TRP A 88 -1.47 2.23 8.28
N GLU A 89 -0.55 1.26 8.25
CA GLU A 89 0.82 1.46 7.78
C GLU A 89 0.85 1.97 6.32
N LYS A 90 -0.04 1.44 5.47
CA LYS A 90 -0.18 1.88 4.08
C LYS A 90 -0.60 3.35 4.00
N ARG A 91 -1.59 3.76 4.78
CA ARG A 91 -2.04 5.17 4.85
C ARG A 91 -0.93 6.07 5.39
N ALA A 92 -0.26 5.66 6.47
CA ALA A 92 0.85 6.41 7.05
C ALA A 92 2.00 6.57 6.05
N LEU A 93 2.30 5.55 5.25
CA LEU A 93 3.32 5.66 4.22
C LEU A 93 2.91 6.61 3.11
N CYS A 94 1.68 6.54 2.60
CA CYS A 94 1.21 7.47 1.57
C CYS A 94 1.33 8.91 2.07
N TYR A 95 0.87 9.18 3.29
CA TYR A 95 0.99 10.50 3.92
C TYR A 95 2.44 11.00 3.99
N ARG A 96 3.38 10.14 4.41
CA ARG A 96 4.81 10.50 4.51
C ARG A 96 5.45 10.81 3.16
N GLU A 97 4.96 10.20 2.09
CA GLU A 97 5.45 10.43 0.73
C GLU A 97 4.68 11.57 0.03
N GLY A 98 3.80 12.30 0.75
CA GLY A 98 3.00 13.38 0.18
C GLY A 98 1.88 12.89 -0.74
N ILE A 99 1.49 11.63 -0.64
CA ILE A 99 0.46 11.00 -1.47
C ILE A 99 -0.87 11.00 -0.72
N ILE A 100 -1.90 11.62 -1.30
CA ILE A 100 -3.28 11.48 -0.83
C ILE A 100 -3.82 10.11 -1.25
N LEU A 101 -4.36 9.35 -0.30
CA LEU A 101 -4.91 8.02 -0.57
C LEU A 101 -6.42 7.99 -0.33
N ILE A 102 -7.20 7.87 -1.41
CA ILE A 102 -8.65 7.62 -1.33
C ILE A 102 -8.88 6.12 -1.16
N THR A 103 -9.39 5.70 0.02
CA THR A 103 -9.85 4.31 0.23
C THR A 103 -11.34 4.22 -0.06
N ILE A 104 -11.73 3.36 -0.99
CA ILE A 104 -13.11 3.13 -1.41
C ILE A 104 -13.62 1.85 -0.72
N PRO A 105 -14.53 1.93 0.25
CA PRO A 105 -15.14 0.75 0.85
C PRO A 105 -15.99 -0.04 -0.15
N TYR A 106 -16.03 -1.36 0.02
CA TYR A 106 -16.83 -2.25 -0.83
C TYR A 106 -18.33 -1.95 -0.87
N CYS A 107 -18.85 -1.30 0.18
CA CYS A 107 -20.25 -0.96 0.32
C CYS A 107 -20.64 0.36 -0.37
N VAL A 108 -19.70 1.03 -1.05
CA VAL A 108 -20.00 2.22 -1.85
C VAL A 108 -20.82 1.81 -3.07
N VAL A 109 -22.08 2.25 -3.12
CA VAL A 109 -23.00 1.99 -4.23
C VAL A 109 -22.78 3.00 -5.38
N ASP A 110 -22.75 4.29 -5.07
CA ASP A 110 -22.45 5.35 -6.05
C ASP A 110 -20.97 5.75 -6.00
N LEU A 111 -20.17 5.03 -6.77
CA LEU A 111 -18.73 5.24 -6.87
C LEU A 111 -18.37 6.64 -7.38
N LYS A 112 -19.13 7.16 -8.34
CA LYS A 112 -18.82 8.45 -8.98
C LYS A 112 -19.01 9.59 -7.98
N THR A 113 -20.12 9.58 -7.26
CA THR A 113 -20.40 10.59 -6.24
C THR A 113 -19.41 10.49 -5.08
N PHE A 114 -19.08 9.29 -4.61
CA PHE A 114 -18.08 9.09 -3.56
C PHE A 114 -16.72 9.67 -3.95
N ILE A 115 -16.21 9.33 -5.15
CA ILE A 115 -14.92 9.83 -5.62
C ILE A 115 -14.95 11.35 -5.77
N ARG A 116 -16.00 11.93 -6.36
CA ARG A 116 -16.12 13.40 -6.50
C ARG A 116 -16.10 14.10 -5.14
N SER A 117 -16.85 13.61 -4.16
CA SER A 117 -16.86 14.16 -2.80
C SER A 117 -15.48 14.09 -2.14
N ALA A 118 -14.75 12.99 -2.29
CA ALA A 118 -13.38 12.88 -1.81
C ALA A 118 -12.45 13.89 -2.49
N LEU A 119 -12.53 14.03 -3.82
CA LEU A 119 -11.72 14.99 -4.56
C LEU A 119 -12.02 16.46 -4.15
N TYR A 120 -13.29 16.80 -3.89
CA TYR A 120 -13.63 18.12 -3.33
C TYR A 120 -13.03 18.31 -1.93
N ALA A 121 -13.15 17.31 -1.05
CA ALA A 121 -12.65 17.39 0.32
C ALA A 121 -11.13 17.58 0.39
N PHE A 122 -10.39 16.94 -0.54
CA PHE A 122 -8.94 17.10 -0.65
C PHE A 122 -8.51 18.30 -1.52
N GLY A 123 -9.46 19.07 -2.07
CA GLY A 123 -9.17 20.29 -2.83
C GLY A 123 -8.72 20.08 -4.28
N TYR A 124 -8.89 18.89 -4.83
CA TYR A 124 -8.57 18.60 -6.24
C TYR A 124 -9.61 19.12 -7.23
N LEU A 125 -10.82 19.40 -6.74
CA LEU A 125 -11.90 19.99 -7.53
C LEU A 125 -12.40 21.28 -6.86
N PRO A 126 -12.84 22.28 -7.63
CA PRO A 126 -13.38 23.52 -7.08
C PRO A 126 -14.65 23.24 -6.28
N ARG A 127 -14.82 23.83 -5.09
CA ARG A 127 -16.02 23.59 -4.28
C ARG A 127 -17.28 23.88 -5.11
N PRO A 128 -18.30 23.00 -5.05
CA PRO A 128 -19.54 23.26 -5.76
C PRO A 128 -20.13 24.58 -5.27
N THR A 129 -20.26 25.53 -6.19
CA THR A 129 -21.06 26.74 -5.99
C THR A 129 -22.51 26.29 -6.09
N TRP A 130 -23.15 26.10 -4.94
CA TRP A 130 -24.60 25.95 -4.90
C TRP A 130 -25.18 27.36 -5.12
N GLU A 131 -25.31 27.75 -6.39
CA GLU A 131 -26.17 28.86 -6.81
C GLU A 131 -27.65 28.45 -6.76
#